data_AF-A0A2S8FEZ6-F1
#
_entry.id   AF-A0A2S8FEZ6-F1
#
_cell.length_a   1.000
_cell.length_b   1.000
_cell.length_c   1.000
_cell.angle_alpha   90.00
_cell.angle_beta   90.00
_cell.angle_gamma   90.00
#
_symmetry.space_group_name_H-M   'P 1'
#
loop_
_entity.id
_entity.type
_entity.pdbx_description
1 polymer ?
#
loop_
_entity_poly.entity_id
_entity_poly.type
_entity_poly.pdbx_seq_one_letter_code
_entity_poly.pdbx_strand_id
1 'polypeptide(L)'
;MNLFCSNRFREADEVKDLLQCRNLWPRFFVPAPIEKRDGNGDPTTIDVVIDDTFVQASLSEINFTKQRLEVVENYLRFHEVFQDTGLPQHNGSYLNFRVIRNLLAASQNNKRHILLGDQKRPDLAESYLRTVAALKDKAFRSRCRIVYWQELLRVIDPNLRRFVETRFNLVS
;
A
#
# COMPACT_ATOMS: atom_id res chain seq x y z
N MET A 1 1.34 -13.41 17.02
CA MET A 1 1.61 -14.03 15.70
C MET A 1 1.07 -13.12 14.61
N ASN A 2 1.81 -12.87 13.53
CA ASN A 2 1.34 -12.08 12.39
C ASN A 2 0.73 -13.05 11.35
N LEU A 3 -0.39 -12.70 10.69
CA LEU A 3 -1.05 -13.52 9.66
C LEU A 3 -0.04 -14.04 8.64
N PHE A 4 0.77 -13.12 8.15
CA PHE A 4 1.82 -13.32 7.16
C PHE A 4 2.92 -14.32 7.58
N CYS A 5 3.06 -14.63 8.88
CA CYS A 5 4.07 -15.56 9.37
C CYS A 5 3.58 -17.02 9.46
N SER A 6 2.31 -17.29 9.19
CA SER A 6 1.75 -18.65 9.26
C SER A 6 2.20 -19.49 8.06
N ASN A 7 2.65 -20.74 8.27
CA ASN A 7 2.93 -21.67 7.16
C ASN A 7 1.68 -21.87 6.28
N ARG A 8 0.50 -21.93 6.91
CA ARG A 8 -0.79 -22.03 6.21
C ARG A 8 -1.07 -20.83 5.30
N PHE A 9 -0.56 -19.65 5.64
CA PHE A 9 -0.62 -18.49 4.75
C PHE A 9 0.30 -18.70 3.54
N ARG A 10 1.51 -19.23 3.74
CA ARG A 10 2.51 -19.37 2.68
C ARG A 10 2.15 -20.42 1.62
N GLU A 11 1.36 -21.41 2.02
CA GLU A 11 0.94 -22.56 1.21
C GLU A 11 -0.40 -22.33 0.50
N ALA A 12 -1.14 -21.25 0.79
CA ALA A 12 -2.46 -21.00 0.23
C ALA A 12 -2.39 -20.42 -1.20
N ASP A 13 -2.74 -21.23 -2.20
CA ASP A 13 -2.75 -20.81 -3.60
C ASP A 13 -3.80 -19.72 -3.88
N GLU A 14 -4.94 -19.77 -3.20
CA GLU A 14 -5.98 -18.76 -3.31
C GLU A 14 -5.50 -17.38 -2.83
N VAL A 15 -4.58 -17.35 -1.85
CA VAL A 15 -3.93 -16.11 -1.41
C VAL A 15 -2.92 -15.63 -2.45
N LYS A 16 -2.20 -16.54 -3.13
CA LYS A 16 -1.30 -16.18 -4.24
C LYS A 16 -2.07 -15.53 -5.37
N ASP A 17 -3.21 -16.09 -5.73
CA ASP A 17 -4.10 -15.53 -6.76
C ASP A 17 -4.66 -14.17 -6.34
N LEU A 18 -5.16 -14.07 -5.11
CA LEU A 18 -5.68 -12.81 -4.56
C LEU A 18 -4.62 -11.72 -4.58
N LEU A 19 -3.37 -12.02 -4.20
CA LEU A 19 -2.24 -11.08 -4.20
C LEU A 19 -1.46 -11.04 -5.54
N GLN A 20 -1.86 -11.85 -6.52
CA GLN A 20 -1.22 -12.04 -7.82
C GLN A 20 0.29 -12.31 -7.74
N CYS A 21 0.76 -12.99 -6.70
CA CYS A 21 2.18 -13.23 -6.46
C CYS A 21 2.54 -14.70 -6.71
N ARG A 22 3.79 -14.98 -7.06
CA ARG A 22 4.23 -16.37 -7.30
C ARG A 22 4.48 -17.11 -5.99
N ASN A 23 5.01 -16.40 -5.01
CA ASN A 23 5.37 -16.96 -3.71
C ASN A 23 4.93 -16.04 -2.56
N LEU A 24 4.46 -16.64 -1.47
CA LEU A 24 4.02 -15.93 -0.27
C LEU A 24 5.14 -15.91 0.78
N TRP A 25 6.24 -15.23 0.46
CA TRP A 25 7.35 -14.99 1.39
C TRP A 25 7.37 -13.51 1.81
N PRO A 26 6.61 -13.13 2.86
CA PRO A 26 6.54 -11.75 3.29
C PRO A 26 7.82 -11.31 3.98
N ARG A 27 8.32 -10.16 3.58
CA ARG A 27 9.37 -9.42 4.27
C ARG A 27 8.75 -8.17 4.88
N PHE A 28 9.00 -7.94 6.16
CA PHE A 28 8.39 -6.84 6.90
C PHE A 28 9.37 -5.68 7.04
N PHE A 29 8.81 -4.47 7.11
CA PHE A 29 9.56 -3.25 7.38
C PHE A 29 10.78 -3.11 6.46
N VAL A 30 10.54 -3.32 5.16
CA VAL A 30 11.61 -3.32 4.15
C VAL A 30 11.98 -1.87 3.82
N PRO A 31 13.26 -1.47 3.98
CA PRO A 31 13.71 -0.16 3.54
C PRO A 31 13.53 -0.01 2.02
N ALA A 32 12.94 1.10 1.61
CA ALA A 32 12.76 1.50 0.22
C ALA A 32 12.95 3.02 0.11
N PRO A 33 14.21 3.50 0.25
CA PRO A 33 14.48 4.92 0.29
C PRO A 33 14.09 5.60 -1.02
N ILE A 34 13.53 6.80 -0.93
CA ILE A 34 13.06 7.56 -2.09
C ILE A 34 14.00 8.73 -2.33
N GLU A 35 14.42 8.89 -3.57
CA GLU A 35 15.32 9.97 -3.95
C GLU A 35 14.62 11.34 -3.87
N LYS A 36 15.36 12.32 -3.33
CA LYS A 36 14.96 13.73 -3.29
C LYS A 36 15.97 14.57 -4.07
N ARG A 37 15.54 15.72 -4.56
CA ARG A 37 16.37 16.64 -5.38
C ARG A 37 17.51 17.25 -4.58
N ASP A 38 17.34 17.40 -3.27
CA ASP A 38 18.35 17.91 -2.35
C ASP A 38 19.43 16.87 -1.95
N GLY A 39 19.34 15.64 -2.46
CA GLY A 39 20.24 14.54 -2.13
C GLY A 39 19.98 13.87 -0.78
N ASN A 40 19.14 14.46 0.08
CA ASN A 40 18.76 13.91 1.37
C ASN A 40 17.57 12.97 1.18
N GLY A 41 17.83 11.76 0.68
CA GLY A 41 16.80 10.74 0.45
C GLY A 41 15.86 10.54 1.64
N ASP A 42 14.62 10.12 1.36
CA ASP A 42 13.65 9.77 2.40
C ASP A 42 13.82 8.30 2.80
N PRO A 43 14.10 7.98 4.08
CA PRO A 43 14.28 6.60 4.55
C PRO A 43 12.92 5.87 4.70
N THR A 44 12.12 5.90 3.64
CA THR A 44 10.81 5.24 3.59
C THR A 44 10.96 3.75 3.82
N THR A 45 10.03 3.19 4.59
CA THR A 45 9.94 1.78 4.90
C THR A 45 8.57 1.26 4.46
N ILE A 46 8.56 0.12 3.79
CA ILE A 46 7.34 -0.57 3.33
C ILE A 46 6.94 -1.62 4.36
N ASP A 47 5.66 -1.63 4.73
CA ASP A 47 5.13 -2.50 5.79
C ASP A 47 5.39 -3.97 5.48
N VAL A 48 5.01 -4.41 4.28
CA VAL A 48 5.19 -5.78 3.82
C VAL A 48 5.57 -5.78 2.33
N VAL A 49 6.56 -6.60 1.97
CA VAL A 49 6.88 -6.93 0.57
C VAL A 49 6.68 -8.42 0.35
N ILE A 50 5.87 -8.76 -0.65
CA ILE A 50 5.62 -10.14 -1.08
C ILE A 50 5.96 -10.20 -2.57
N ASP A 51 6.96 -11.01 -2.91
CA ASP A 51 7.47 -11.12 -4.29
C ASP A 51 7.91 -9.74 -4.84
N ASP A 52 7.25 -9.25 -5.89
CA ASP A 52 7.44 -7.93 -6.50
C ASP A 52 6.37 -6.90 -6.09
N THR A 53 5.61 -7.16 -5.04
CA THR A 53 4.50 -6.32 -4.56
C THR A 53 4.82 -5.66 -3.24
N PHE A 54 4.68 -4.33 -3.19
CA PHE A 54 4.60 -3.56 -1.96
C PHE A 54 3.16 -3.60 -1.45
N VAL A 55 2.98 -4.04 -0.21
CA VAL A 55 1.68 -4.11 0.45
C VAL A 55 1.69 -3.11 1.60
N GLN A 56 0.86 -2.07 1.46
CA GLN A 56 0.55 -1.14 2.55
C GLN A 56 -0.65 -1.69 3.30
N ALA A 57 -0.48 -2.01 4.59
CA ALA A 57 -1.56 -2.49 5.43
C ALA A 57 -2.19 -1.32 6.18
N SER A 58 -3.51 -1.16 6.02
CA SER A 58 -4.31 -0.19 6.76
C SER A 58 -5.52 -0.89 7.37
N LEU A 59 -5.67 -0.79 8.69
CA LEU A 59 -6.73 -1.45 9.47
C LEU A 59 -7.52 -0.46 10.32
N SER A 60 -6.82 0.34 11.14
CA SER A 60 -7.43 1.27 12.10
C SER A 60 -7.08 2.73 11.84
N GLU A 61 -6.48 3.04 10.69
CA GLU A 61 -5.97 4.37 10.40
C GLU A 61 -7.13 5.34 10.25
N ILE A 62 -7.19 6.39 11.06
CA ILE A 62 -8.29 7.37 10.97
C ILE A 62 -8.25 8.06 9.60
N ASN A 63 -7.07 8.48 9.15
CA ASN A 63 -6.84 9.05 7.82
C ASN A 63 -5.38 8.80 7.43
N PHE A 64 -5.08 8.91 6.13
CA PHE A 64 -3.70 9.04 5.70
C PHE A 64 -3.13 10.41 6.13
N THR A 65 -1.82 10.45 6.35
CA THR A 65 -1.12 11.68 6.73
C THR A 65 -1.18 12.75 5.63
N LYS A 66 -1.00 14.02 6.01
CA LYS A 66 -0.81 15.14 5.06
C LYS A 66 0.62 15.65 5.11
N GLN A 67 1.07 16.32 4.06
CA GLN A 67 2.40 16.92 4.00
C GLN A 67 2.40 18.18 3.13
N ARG A 68 3.22 19.18 3.49
CA ARG A 68 3.35 20.45 2.76
C ARG A 68 3.78 20.20 1.31
N LEU A 69 3.25 20.99 0.38
CA LEU A 69 3.52 20.86 -1.06
C LEU A 69 5.03 20.79 -1.33
N GLU A 70 5.79 21.75 -0.80
CA GLU A 70 7.26 21.85 -0.98
C GLU A 70 8.04 20.60 -0.57
N VAL A 71 7.57 19.86 0.44
CA VAL A 71 8.26 18.65 0.93
C VAL A 71 7.99 17.47 -0.01
N VAL A 72 6.77 17.36 -0.52
CA VAL A 72 6.38 16.29 -1.44
C VAL A 72 6.94 16.55 -2.84
N GLU A 73 6.88 17.79 -3.30
CA GLU A 73 7.40 18.17 -4.61
C GLU A 73 8.92 18.06 -4.71
N ASN A 74 9.63 17.98 -3.57
CA ASN A 74 11.08 17.76 -3.53
C ASN A 74 11.48 16.30 -3.83
N TYR A 75 10.56 15.33 -3.90
CA TYR A 75 10.93 14.00 -4.41
C TYR A 75 11.34 14.10 -5.88
N LEU A 76 12.45 13.44 -6.23
CA LEU A 76 13.11 13.60 -7.53
C LEU A 76 12.12 13.35 -8.68
N ARG A 77 11.37 12.24 -8.58
CA ARG A 77 10.44 11.77 -9.61
C ARG A 77 8.99 12.20 -9.37
N PHE A 78 8.72 13.16 -8.48
CA PHE A 78 7.33 13.53 -8.13
C PHE A 78 6.48 13.91 -9.36
N HIS A 79 6.92 14.92 -10.12
CA HIS A 79 6.20 15.38 -11.32
C HIS A 79 6.29 14.40 -12.49
N GLU A 80 7.20 13.43 -12.46
CA GLU A 80 7.24 12.34 -13.44
C GLU A 80 6.12 11.33 -13.15
N VAL A 81 5.94 10.98 -11.87
CA VAL A 81 5.02 9.94 -11.44
C VAL A 81 3.58 10.45 -11.33
N PHE A 82 3.37 11.69 -10.89
CA PHE A 82 2.05 12.24 -10.61
C PHE A 82 1.66 13.40 -11.52
N GLN A 83 0.36 13.50 -11.77
CA GLN A 83 -0.32 14.70 -12.23
C GLN A 83 -0.70 15.51 -10.99
N ASP A 84 0.03 16.59 -10.71
CA ASP A 84 -0.09 17.40 -9.49
C ASP A 84 -1.53 17.87 -9.23
N THR A 85 -2.23 18.30 -10.29
CA THR A 85 -3.63 18.76 -10.24
C THR A 85 -4.64 17.64 -9.96
N GLY A 86 -4.24 16.38 -10.09
CA GLY A 86 -5.05 15.20 -9.78
C GLY A 86 -4.90 14.72 -8.33
N LEU A 87 -3.88 15.20 -7.60
CA LEU A 87 -3.68 14.83 -6.20
C LEU A 87 -4.57 15.68 -5.28
N PRO A 88 -5.24 15.07 -4.28
CA PRO A 88 -6.03 15.83 -3.32
C PRO A 88 -5.16 16.77 -2.49
N GLN A 89 -5.55 18.04 -2.39
CA GLN A 89 -4.83 19.07 -1.65
C GLN A 89 -5.77 19.81 -0.68
N HIS A 90 -5.20 20.29 0.42
CA HIS A 90 -5.89 21.15 1.37
C HIS A 90 -4.90 22.07 2.07
N ASN A 91 -5.15 23.39 2.06
CA ASN A 91 -4.35 24.42 2.74
C ASN A 91 -2.84 24.28 2.52
N GLY A 92 -2.39 24.22 1.26
CA GLY A 92 -0.96 24.13 0.92
C GLY A 92 -0.31 22.81 1.33
N SER A 93 -1.10 21.73 1.42
CA SER A 93 -0.61 20.38 1.69
C SER A 93 -1.26 19.37 0.75
N TYR A 94 -0.50 18.37 0.31
CA TYR A 94 -1.08 17.16 -0.25
C TYR A 94 -1.68 16.32 0.87
N LEU A 95 -2.87 15.79 0.63
CA LEU A 95 -3.45 14.73 1.43
C LEU A 95 -2.84 13.38 1.01
N ASN A 96 -3.15 12.32 1.75
CA ASN A 96 -2.74 10.95 1.40
C ASN A 96 -1.22 10.78 1.27
N PHE A 97 -0.44 11.54 2.04
CA PHE A 97 1.02 11.58 1.94
C PHE A 97 1.67 10.20 2.08
N ARG A 98 1.22 9.36 3.01
CA ARG A 98 1.74 7.98 3.13
C ARG A 98 1.53 7.17 1.85
N VAL A 99 0.39 7.33 1.18
CA VAL A 99 0.10 6.65 -0.10
C VAL A 99 0.98 7.23 -1.21
N ILE A 100 1.06 8.56 -1.33
CA ILE A 100 1.92 9.24 -2.32
C ILE A 100 3.35 8.72 -2.20
N ARG A 101 3.89 8.72 -0.97
CA ARG A 101 5.24 8.26 -0.67
C ARG A 101 5.47 6.80 -1.03
N ASN A 102 4.54 5.91 -0.66
CA ASN A 102 4.67 4.50 -0.97
C ASN A 102 4.54 4.20 -2.49
N LEU A 103 3.73 4.97 -3.22
CA LEU A 103 3.64 4.87 -4.68
C LEU A 103 4.90 5.39 -5.37
N LEU A 104 5.54 6.46 -4.87
CA LEU A 104 6.86 6.89 -5.34
C LEU A 104 7.91 5.80 -5.14
N ALA A 105 7.94 5.20 -3.95
CA ALA A 105 8.84 4.09 -3.65
C ALA A 105 8.59 2.89 -4.60
N ALA A 106 7.33 2.53 -4.84
CA ALA A 106 6.97 1.45 -5.75
C ALA A 106 7.37 1.77 -7.20
N SER A 107 7.13 2.99 -7.69
CA SER A 107 7.56 3.44 -9.02
C SER A 107 9.08 3.40 -9.18
N GLN A 108 9.83 3.88 -8.18
CA GLN A 108 11.29 3.87 -8.18
C GLN A 108 11.87 2.45 -8.22
N ASN A 109 11.22 1.51 -7.55
CA ASN A 109 11.67 0.12 -7.47
C ASN A 109 11.01 -0.81 -8.51
N ASN A 110 10.23 -0.26 -9.43
CA ASN A 110 9.42 -0.99 -10.41
C ASN A 110 8.54 -2.09 -9.78
N LYS A 111 7.92 -1.80 -8.63
CA LYS A 111 7.09 -2.73 -7.86
C LYS A 111 5.61 -2.48 -8.11
N ARG A 112 4.80 -3.51 -7.87
CA ARG A 112 3.34 -3.37 -7.74
C ARG A 112 3.00 -2.75 -6.40
N HIS A 113 1.82 -2.15 -6.29
CA HIS A 113 1.36 -1.59 -5.02
C HIS A 113 -0.06 -2.05 -4.68
N ILE A 114 -0.21 -2.65 -3.50
CA ILE A 114 -1.50 -3.07 -2.97
C ILE A 114 -1.76 -2.32 -1.67
N LEU A 115 -2.92 -1.67 -1.58
CA LEU A 115 -3.50 -1.33 -0.30
C LEU A 115 -4.27 -2.55 0.22
N LEU A 116 -3.81 -3.11 1.34
CA LEU A 116 -4.58 -4.09 2.10
C LEU A 116 -5.44 -3.34 3.12
N GLY A 117 -6.71 -3.09 2.77
CA GLY A 117 -7.63 -2.23 3.51
C GLY A 117 -8.79 -2.98 4.18
N ASP A 118 -9.53 -2.29 5.05
CA ASP A 118 -10.76 -2.81 5.66
C ASP A 118 -12.00 -2.34 4.86
N GLN A 119 -12.91 -3.26 4.49
CA GLN A 119 -14.18 -2.92 3.82
C GLN A 119 -15.05 -1.95 4.63
N LYS A 120 -14.90 -1.91 5.96
CA LYS A 120 -15.61 -0.95 6.82
C LYS A 120 -15.11 0.49 6.65
N ARG A 121 -14.01 0.70 5.91
CA ARG A 121 -13.36 2.00 5.67
C ARG A 121 -13.32 2.36 4.18
N PRO A 122 -14.50 2.55 3.54
CA PRO A 122 -14.56 2.92 2.12
C PRO A 122 -13.91 4.28 1.83
N ASP A 123 -13.83 5.16 2.82
CA ASP A 123 -13.16 6.45 2.75
C ASP A 123 -11.64 6.33 2.50
N LEU A 124 -10.99 5.31 3.09
CA LEU A 124 -9.56 5.03 2.84
C LEU A 124 -9.35 4.40 1.46
N ALA A 125 -10.26 3.52 1.05
CA ALA A 125 -10.24 2.94 -0.29
C ALA A 125 -10.39 4.04 -1.36
N GLU A 126 -11.34 4.95 -1.17
CA GLU A 126 -11.53 6.11 -2.05
C GLU A 126 -10.29 7.01 -2.06
N SER A 127 -9.73 7.32 -0.89
CA SER A 127 -8.51 8.13 -0.77
C SER A 127 -7.35 7.51 -1.55
N TYR A 128 -7.17 6.19 -1.46
CA TYR A 128 -6.16 5.48 -2.23
C TYR A 128 -6.43 5.52 -3.73
N LEU A 129 -7.65 5.21 -4.17
CA LEU A 129 -8.00 5.22 -5.59
C LEU A 129 -7.88 6.62 -6.21
N ARG A 130 -8.24 7.67 -5.47
CA ARG A 130 -8.02 9.06 -5.90
C ARG A 130 -6.54 9.36 -6.10
N THR A 131 -5.66 8.91 -5.19
CA THR A 131 -4.21 9.08 -5.34
C THR A 131 -3.66 8.24 -6.50
N VAL A 132 -4.11 7.01 -6.69
CA VAL A 132 -3.72 6.15 -7.83
C VAL A 132 -4.18 6.75 -9.16
N ALA A 133 -5.36 7.35 -9.23
CA ALA A 133 -5.87 7.99 -10.44
C ALA A 133 -4.98 9.15 -10.91
N ALA A 134 -4.25 9.79 -9.98
CA ALA A 134 -3.30 10.85 -10.29
C ALA A 134 -1.96 10.37 -10.88
N LEU A 135 -1.68 9.06 -10.90
CA LEU A 135 -0.46 8.51 -11.52
C LEU A 135 -0.46 8.74 -13.03
N LYS A 136 0.61 9.27 -13.62
CA LYS A 136 0.70 9.54 -15.06
C LYS A 136 0.84 8.27 -15.90
N ASP A 137 1.68 7.34 -15.46
CA ASP A 137 1.92 6.08 -16.17
C ASP A 137 0.75 5.09 -15.99
N LYS A 138 0.10 4.75 -17.11
CA LYS A 138 -0.99 3.78 -17.16
C LYS A 138 -0.54 2.37 -16.77
N ALA A 139 0.68 1.96 -17.12
CA ALA A 139 1.20 0.63 -16.81
C ALA A 139 1.50 0.48 -15.32
N PHE A 140 2.03 1.52 -14.66
CA PHE A 140 2.15 1.53 -13.21
C PHE A 140 0.78 1.60 -12.53
N ARG A 141 -0.14 2.42 -13.03
CA ARG A 141 -1.50 2.52 -12.48
C ARG A 141 -2.25 1.18 -12.51
N SER A 142 -2.14 0.40 -13.59
CA SER A 142 -2.77 -0.93 -13.69
C SER A 142 -2.16 -1.98 -12.75
N ARG A 143 -0.98 -1.71 -12.19
CA ARG A 143 -0.32 -2.53 -11.17
C ARG A 143 -0.65 -2.10 -9.73
N CYS A 144 -1.50 -1.09 -9.58
CA CYS A 144 -1.99 -0.62 -8.29
C CYS A 144 -3.42 -1.11 -8.03
N ARG A 145 -3.68 -1.68 -6.86
CA ARG A 145 -5.05 -2.10 -6.50
C ARG A 145 -5.31 -2.10 -5.00
N ILE A 146 -6.56 -2.38 -4.65
CA ILE A 146 -7.00 -2.64 -3.29
C ILE A 146 -7.26 -4.14 -3.17
N VAL A 147 -6.86 -4.71 -2.04
CA VAL A 147 -7.33 -6.00 -1.56
C VAL A 147 -7.90 -5.76 -0.17
N TYR A 148 -9.02 -6.37 0.14
CA TYR A 148 -9.62 -6.21 1.45
C TYR A 148 -9.24 -7.34 2.40
N TRP A 149 -9.13 -7.02 3.69
CA TRP A 149 -8.97 -8.03 4.73
C TRP A 149 -10.06 -9.09 4.65
N GLN A 150 -11.30 -8.72 4.37
CA GLN A 150 -12.43 -9.64 4.25
C GLN A 150 -12.26 -10.63 3.09
N GLU A 151 -11.70 -10.19 1.95
CA GLU A 151 -11.38 -11.09 0.83
C GLU A 151 -10.29 -12.08 1.26
N LEU A 152 -9.26 -11.58 1.95
CA LEU A 152 -8.18 -12.41 2.47
C LEU A 152 -8.69 -13.42 3.51
N LEU A 153 -9.59 -13.01 4.40
CA LEU A 153 -10.19 -13.89 5.41
C LEU A 153 -10.94 -15.06 4.76
N ARG A 154 -11.61 -14.85 3.62
CA ARG A 154 -12.38 -15.90 2.92
C ARG A 154 -11.51 -17.01 2.33
N VAL A 155 -10.26 -16.70 1.99
CA VAL A 155 -9.35 -17.63 1.30
C VAL A 155 -8.30 -18.26 2.21
N ILE A 156 -8.09 -17.73 3.43
CA ILE A 156 -7.19 -18.35 4.40
C ILE A 156 -7.86 -19.47 5.21
N ASP A 157 -7.02 -20.34 5.75
CA ASP A 157 -7.40 -21.43 6.66
C ASP A 157 -8.31 -20.96 7.81
N PRO A 158 -9.36 -21.74 8.19
CA PRO A 158 -10.32 -21.36 9.22
C PRO A 158 -9.73 -21.01 10.59
N ASN A 159 -8.67 -21.71 11.03
CA ASN A 159 -8.04 -21.40 12.32
C ASN A 159 -7.30 -20.07 12.25
N LEU A 160 -6.64 -19.80 11.12
CA LEU A 160 -5.95 -18.54 10.86
C LEU A 160 -6.94 -17.37 10.70
N ARG A 161 -8.08 -17.60 10.04
CA ARG A 161 -9.20 -16.66 9.96
C ARG A 161 -9.66 -16.23 11.34
N ARG A 162 -10.02 -17.19 12.20
CA ARG A 162 -10.52 -16.92 13.56
C ARG A 162 -9.51 -16.11 14.38
N PHE A 163 -8.21 -16.40 14.23
CA PHE A 163 -7.15 -15.64 14.87
C PHE A 163 -7.12 -14.17 14.41
N VAL A 164 -7.20 -13.92 13.10
CA VAL A 164 -7.19 -12.57 12.53
C VAL A 164 -8.45 -11.78 12.89
N GLU A 165 -9.62 -12.40 12.79
CA GLU A 165 -10.91 -11.79 13.17
C GLU A 165 -10.90 -11.31 14.62
N THR A 166 -10.45 -12.18 15.54
CA THR A 166 -10.37 -11.86 16.97
C THR A 166 -9.38 -10.72 17.22
N ARG A 167 -8.21 -10.76 16.58
CA ARG A 167 -7.14 -9.79 16.83
C ARG A 167 -7.43 -8.40 16.28
N PHE A 168 -8.15 -8.32 15.16
CA PHE A 168 -8.38 -7.06 14.44
C PHE A 168 -9.85 -6.60 14.43
N ASN A 169 -10.72 -7.30 15.15
CA ASN A 169 -12.17 -7.02 15.19
C ASN A 169 -12.80 -6.96 13.78
N LEU A 170 -12.33 -7.86 12.91
CA LEU A 170 -12.84 -8.03 11.56
C LEU A 170 -13.97 -9.06 11.56
N VAL A 171 -14.93 -8.89 10.66
CA VAL A 171 -16.01 -9.85 10.42
C VAL A 171 -15.96 -10.20 8.94
N SER A 172 -15.96 -11.50 8.62
CA SER A 172 -15.89 -12.05 7.25
C SER A 172 -17.21 -11.96 6.48
#